data_AF-A0A7Y8KF16-F1
#
_entry.id   AF-A0A7Y8KF16-F1
#
_cell.length_a   1.000
_cell.length_b   1.000
_cell.length_c   1.000
_cell.angle_alpha   90.00
_cell.angle_beta   90.00
_cell.angle_gamma   90.00
#
_symmetry.space_group_name_H-M   'P 1'
#
loop_
_entity.id
_entity.type
_entity.pdbx_description
1 polymer ?
#
loop_
_entity_poly.entity_id
_entity_poly.type
_entity_poly.pdbx_seq_one_letter_code
_entity_poly.pdbx_strand_id
1 'polypeptide(L)'
;STLKAGAATPLSVGSLALSSGTALDFALGAPGASTTAVNVAGNLTLDGTLNVTDAGGFGLGVYQLFRYGGALTDNGLTLGSLPVGVGNLSLQTALANQLNLLVQTTPGQIQFWNGGTTNPDGTITGGSGTWGPGTNWTDPTGTQGQASNNQFAVFGGQGGTVTVVGNQGFTGLQFLDPGYTLTAGAGGTLSPTGAAVVRVNSGVTTEVAAPIVGAGSINKLDAGTLLLTGAN
;
A
#
# COMPACT_ATOMS: atom_id res chain seq x y z
N SER A 1 13.01 17.12 -18.71
CA SER A 1 14.00 16.09 -18.29
C SER A 1 13.25 14.78 -18.05
N THR A 2 13.94 13.65 -17.87
CA THR A 2 13.29 12.36 -17.58
C THR A 2 13.90 11.72 -16.36
N LEU A 3 13.05 11.36 -15.39
CA LEU A 3 13.39 10.51 -14.25
C LEU A 3 12.86 9.11 -14.54
N LYS A 4 13.71 8.08 -14.49
CA LYS A 4 13.32 6.68 -14.66
C LYS A 4 13.49 5.91 -13.37
N ALA A 5 12.47 5.15 -12.98
CA ALA A 5 12.50 4.32 -11.77
C ALA A 5 11.72 3.01 -11.97
N GLY A 6 11.86 2.05 -11.04
CA GLY A 6 11.20 0.74 -11.13
C GLY A 6 12.13 -0.48 -11.27
N ALA A 7 13.43 -0.30 -11.00
CA ALA A 7 14.38 -1.41 -10.91
C ALA A 7 14.30 -2.11 -9.53
N ALA A 8 14.92 -3.27 -9.39
CA ALA A 8 14.96 -4.03 -8.12
C ALA A 8 15.57 -3.22 -6.95
N THR A 9 16.51 -2.34 -7.24
CA THR A 9 17.14 -1.43 -6.27
C THR A 9 16.58 0.00 -6.42
N PRO A 10 16.10 0.65 -5.35
CA PRO A 10 15.62 2.03 -5.40
C PRO A 10 16.73 3.03 -5.80
N LEU A 11 16.38 4.04 -6.60
CA LEU A 11 17.25 5.19 -6.83
C LEU A 11 17.31 6.04 -5.56
N SER A 12 18.49 6.42 -5.08
CA SER A 12 18.64 7.29 -3.90
C SER A 12 19.27 8.63 -4.27
N VAL A 13 18.63 9.73 -3.84
CA VAL A 13 19.05 11.11 -4.12
C VAL A 13 18.97 11.99 -2.87
N GLY A 14 19.50 13.21 -2.93
CA GLY A 14 19.38 14.23 -1.88
C GLY A 14 17.97 14.83 -1.80
N SER A 15 17.86 16.15 -1.83
CA SER A 15 16.57 16.80 -2.16
C SER A 15 16.29 16.68 -3.66
N LEU A 16 15.02 16.55 -4.03
CA LEU A 16 14.59 16.41 -5.41
C LEU A 16 13.51 17.43 -5.74
N ALA A 17 13.77 18.27 -6.74
CA ALA A 17 12.79 19.21 -7.27
C ALA A 17 12.51 18.88 -8.73
N LEU A 18 11.27 18.47 -9.00
CA LEU A 18 10.76 18.19 -10.34
C LEU A 18 10.01 19.42 -10.85
N SER A 19 10.14 19.70 -12.14
CA SER A 19 9.44 20.80 -12.82
C SER A 19 8.38 20.27 -13.78
N SER A 20 7.44 21.11 -14.20
CA SER A 20 6.34 20.77 -15.11
C SER A 20 6.77 20.11 -16.44
N GLY A 21 8.01 20.32 -16.88
CA GLY A 21 8.59 19.65 -18.05
C GLY A 21 9.26 18.29 -17.76
N THR A 22 9.10 17.76 -16.56
CA THR A 22 9.70 16.48 -16.14
C THR A 22 8.77 15.33 -16.49
N ALA A 23 9.26 14.37 -17.26
CA ALA A 23 8.63 13.06 -17.40
C ALA A 23 9.14 12.12 -16.30
N LEU A 24 8.24 11.48 -15.57
CA LEU A 24 8.54 10.46 -14.57
C LEU A 24 8.12 9.11 -15.16
N ASP A 25 9.07 8.31 -15.64
CA ASP A 25 8.78 7.01 -16.26
C ASP A 25 9.03 5.89 -15.23
N PHE A 26 7.94 5.27 -14.75
CA PHE A 26 7.97 4.24 -13.73
C PHE A 26 7.55 2.88 -14.31
N ALA A 27 8.44 1.90 -14.22
CA ALA A 27 8.11 0.50 -14.51
C ALA A 27 7.65 -0.19 -13.21
N LEU A 28 6.37 -0.55 -13.10
CA LEU A 28 5.77 -1.03 -11.84
C LEU A 28 5.24 -2.46 -11.98
N GLY A 29 5.24 -3.20 -10.87
CA GLY A 29 4.67 -4.55 -10.81
C GLY A 29 5.61 -5.68 -11.24
N ALA A 30 6.90 -5.41 -11.47
CA ALA A 30 7.87 -6.48 -11.75
C ALA A 30 7.92 -7.50 -10.59
N PRO A 31 7.88 -8.82 -10.88
CA PRO A 31 8.06 -9.85 -9.86
C PRO A 31 9.37 -9.64 -9.10
N GLY A 32 9.32 -9.63 -7.77
CA GLY A 32 10.51 -9.43 -6.94
C GLY A 32 11.09 -8.01 -6.95
N ALA A 33 10.45 -7.02 -7.59
CA ALA A 33 10.91 -5.64 -7.56
C ALA A 33 10.55 -4.93 -6.24
N SER A 34 11.36 -3.93 -5.91
CA SER A 34 11.01 -2.95 -4.89
C SER A 34 9.76 -2.18 -5.34
N THR A 35 8.77 -2.11 -4.47
CA THR A 35 7.63 -1.22 -4.65
C THR A 35 8.00 0.23 -4.37
N THR A 36 9.09 0.51 -3.62
CA THR A 36 9.69 1.84 -3.48
C THR A 36 10.65 2.09 -4.62
N ALA A 37 10.34 3.03 -5.50
CA ALA A 37 11.15 3.26 -6.70
C ALA A 37 12.26 4.31 -6.49
N VAL A 38 11.98 5.36 -5.70
CA VAL A 38 12.92 6.47 -5.44
C VAL A 38 12.94 6.87 -3.96
N ASN A 39 14.13 6.94 -3.38
CA ASN A 39 14.39 7.46 -2.04
C ASN A 39 15.00 8.87 -2.14
N VAL A 40 14.36 9.84 -1.50
CA VAL A 40 14.77 11.25 -1.46
C VAL A 40 15.15 11.58 -0.03
N ALA A 41 16.43 11.85 0.24
CA ALA A 41 16.89 12.11 1.61
C ALA A 41 16.31 13.41 2.19
N GLY A 42 16.00 14.38 1.32
CA GLY A 42 15.51 15.71 1.73
C GLY A 42 14.06 15.99 1.30
N ASN A 43 13.80 17.25 0.97
CA ASN A 43 12.50 17.70 0.47
C ASN A 43 12.24 17.14 -0.93
N LEU A 44 10.97 16.85 -1.21
CA LEU A 44 10.47 16.45 -2.51
C LEU A 44 9.50 17.52 -3.03
N THR A 45 9.85 18.16 -4.14
CA THR A 45 8.92 19.00 -4.91
C THR A 45 8.50 18.24 -6.16
N LEU A 46 7.20 17.96 -6.27
CA LEU A 46 6.58 17.25 -7.39
C LEU A 46 5.95 18.23 -8.36
N ASP A 47 6.15 17.94 -9.64
CA ASP A 47 5.49 18.54 -10.79
C ASP A 47 5.75 17.58 -11.98
N GLY A 48 5.21 17.89 -13.14
CA GLY A 48 5.43 17.13 -14.37
C GLY A 48 4.39 16.04 -14.62
N THR A 49 4.80 14.99 -15.32
CA THR A 49 3.89 13.94 -15.82
C THR A 49 4.41 12.55 -15.48
N LEU A 50 3.63 11.79 -14.72
CA LEU A 50 3.87 10.40 -14.35
C LEU A 50 3.38 9.45 -15.44
N ASN A 51 4.32 8.73 -16.06
CA ASN A 51 4.07 7.64 -16.98
C ASN A 51 4.35 6.31 -16.28
N VAL A 52 3.45 5.34 -16.44
CA VAL A 52 3.56 4.02 -15.83
C VAL A 52 3.55 2.95 -16.91
N THR A 53 4.50 2.02 -16.83
CA THR A 53 4.54 0.80 -17.64
C THR A 53 4.39 -0.42 -16.75
N ASP A 54 3.57 -1.38 -17.15
CA ASP A 54 3.47 -2.66 -16.48
C ASP A 54 4.73 -3.49 -16.73
N ALA A 55 5.41 -3.86 -15.65
CA ALA A 55 6.62 -4.67 -15.67
C ALA A 55 6.38 -6.17 -15.39
N GLY A 56 5.11 -6.62 -15.43
CA GLY A 56 4.72 -8.03 -15.43
C GLY A 56 3.72 -8.44 -14.33
N GLY A 57 3.30 -7.51 -13.48
CA GLY A 57 2.45 -7.78 -12.30
C GLY A 57 1.76 -6.52 -11.77
N PHE A 58 1.65 -5.49 -12.62
CA PHE A 58 0.89 -4.30 -12.31
C PHE A 58 -0.60 -4.64 -12.20
N GLY A 59 -1.25 -4.12 -11.16
CA GLY A 59 -2.65 -4.41 -10.90
C GLY A 59 -3.13 -3.75 -9.61
N LEU A 60 -4.26 -4.22 -9.09
CA LEU A 60 -4.85 -3.71 -7.84
C LEU A 60 -3.81 -3.65 -6.71
N GLY A 61 -3.71 -2.49 -6.06
CA GLY A 61 -2.81 -2.26 -4.93
C GLY A 61 -2.26 -0.83 -4.87
N VAL A 62 -1.23 -0.66 -4.05
CA VAL A 62 -0.53 0.60 -3.80
C VAL A 62 0.94 0.46 -4.17
N TYR A 63 1.46 1.36 -5.00
CA TYR A 63 2.86 1.35 -5.43
C TYR A 63 3.58 2.58 -4.86
N GLN A 64 4.66 2.37 -4.09
CA GLN A 64 5.40 3.45 -3.44
C GLN A 64 6.32 4.15 -4.45
N LEU A 65 5.87 5.26 -5.03
CA LEU A 65 6.67 5.97 -6.03
C LEU A 65 7.91 6.60 -5.38
N PHE A 66 7.70 7.28 -4.26
CA PHE A 66 8.75 7.97 -3.52
C PHE A 66 8.64 7.73 -2.02
N ARG A 67 9.79 7.62 -1.37
CA ARG A 67 9.95 7.95 0.06
C ARG A 67 10.79 9.21 0.19
N TYR A 68 10.41 10.11 1.09
CA TYR A 68 11.12 11.38 1.27
C TYR A 68 11.34 11.72 2.74
N GLY A 69 12.53 12.24 3.07
CA GLY A 69 12.91 12.58 4.45
C GLY A 69 12.43 13.96 4.92
N GLY A 70 12.13 14.87 4.00
CA GLY A 70 11.71 16.24 4.29
C GLY A 70 10.22 16.52 4.06
N ALA A 71 9.92 17.73 3.60
CA ALA A 71 8.56 18.12 3.21
C ALA A 71 8.24 17.70 1.77
N LEU A 72 6.96 17.41 1.53
CA LEU A 72 6.39 17.25 0.20
C LEU A 72 5.77 18.58 -0.25
N THR A 73 6.09 19.01 -1.46
CA THR A 73 5.39 20.10 -2.16
C THR A 73 4.89 19.56 -3.49
N ASP A 74 3.59 19.37 -3.64
CA ASP A 74 3.00 18.95 -4.91
C ASP A 74 2.46 20.18 -5.68
N ASN A 75 3.12 20.52 -6.78
CA ASN A 75 2.73 21.59 -7.69
C ASN A 75 1.77 21.12 -8.79
N GLY A 76 1.22 19.91 -8.66
CA GLY A 76 0.23 19.36 -9.59
C GLY A 76 0.82 18.30 -10.51
N LEU A 77 1.46 17.27 -9.95
CA LEU A 77 1.88 16.09 -10.71
C LEU A 77 0.67 15.50 -11.47
N THR A 78 0.81 15.37 -12.78
CA THR A 78 -0.25 14.84 -13.65
C THR A 78 -0.01 13.38 -13.99
N LEU A 79 -1.08 12.62 -14.23
CA LEU A 79 -0.98 11.26 -14.78
C LEU A 79 -0.91 11.35 -16.31
N GLY A 80 0.11 10.73 -16.89
CA GLY A 80 0.36 10.63 -18.32
C GLY A 80 -0.07 9.28 -18.88
N SER A 81 0.86 8.56 -19.52
CA SER A 81 0.57 7.21 -20.03
C SER A 81 0.43 6.21 -18.88
N LEU A 82 -0.63 5.42 -18.90
CA LEU A 82 -0.91 4.40 -17.89
C LEU A 82 -1.14 3.04 -18.58
N PRO A 83 -0.88 1.92 -17.88
CA PRO A 83 -1.22 0.60 -18.40
C PRO A 83 -2.72 0.49 -18.70
N VAL A 84 -3.08 -0.31 -19.70
CA VAL A 84 -4.48 -0.54 -20.05
C VAL A 84 -5.17 -1.43 -19.00
N GLY A 85 -6.48 -1.25 -18.81
CA GLY A 85 -7.28 -2.13 -17.93
C GLY A 85 -7.31 -1.76 -16.45
N VAL A 86 -6.67 -0.65 -16.05
CA VAL A 86 -6.84 -0.05 -14.71
C VAL A 86 -7.88 1.06 -14.76
N GLY A 87 -8.96 0.90 -13.98
CA GLY A 87 -10.16 1.75 -14.07
C GLY A 87 -10.13 3.00 -13.21
N ASN A 88 -9.26 3.05 -12.19
CA ASN A 88 -9.15 4.17 -11.27
C ASN A 88 -7.73 4.26 -10.69
N LEU A 89 -7.01 5.32 -11.03
CA LEU A 89 -5.70 5.61 -10.46
C LEU A 89 -5.68 6.99 -9.83
N SER A 90 -5.03 7.10 -8.69
CA SER A 90 -4.86 8.36 -7.97
C SER A 90 -3.54 8.36 -7.19
N LEU A 91 -3.08 9.56 -6.86
CA LEU A 91 -1.97 9.72 -5.93
C LEU A 91 -2.50 9.61 -4.51
N GLN A 92 -1.81 8.85 -3.67
CA GLN A 92 -2.04 8.81 -2.24
C GLN A 92 -0.87 9.46 -1.52
N THR A 93 -1.16 10.41 -0.64
CA THR A 93 -0.19 11.17 0.16
C THR A 93 -0.47 11.16 1.67
N ALA A 94 -1.58 10.53 2.09
CA ALA A 94 -1.99 10.47 3.50
C ALA A 94 -1.10 9.56 4.37
N LEU A 95 -0.25 8.72 3.78
CA LEU A 95 0.85 8.06 4.49
C LEU A 95 2.04 9.01 4.59
N ALA A 96 2.45 9.33 5.81
CA ALA A 96 3.57 10.23 6.07
C ALA A 96 4.85 9.79 5.34
N ASN A 97 5.56 10.76 4.76
CA ASN A 97 6.85 10.55 4.09
C ASN A 97 6.79 9.64 2.85
N GLN A 98 5.61 9.47 2.26
CA GLN A 98 5.39 8.64 1.07
C GLN A 98 4.59 9.37 0.01
N LEU A 99 4.94 9.14 -1.26
CA LEU A 99 4.05 9.37 -2.39
C LEU A 99 3.77 8.03 -3.02
N ASN A 100 2.50 7.67 -3.11
CA ASN A 100 2.06 6.39 -3.62
C ASN A 100 1.15 6.56 -4.83
N LEU A 101 1.18 5.60 -5.74
CA LEU A 101 0.16 5.40 -6.76
C LEU A 101 -0.84 4.36 -6.25
N LEU A 102 -2.08 4.77 -6.03
CA LEU A 102 -3.20 3.88 -5.76
C LEU A 102 -3.77 3.38 -7.08
N VAL A 103 -3.92 2.06 -7.20
CA VAL A 103 -4.46 1.39 -8.39
C VAL A 103 -5.68 0.58 -7.99
N GLN A 104 -6.83 0.97 -8.51
CA GLN A 104 -8.13 0.34 -8.29
C GLN A 104 -8.84 0.03 -9.62
N THR A 105 -9.76 -0.93 -9.61
CA THR A 105 -10.68 -1.12 -10.75
C THR A 105 -11.97 -0.33 -10.56
N THR A 106 -12.39 -0.13 -9.31
CA THR A 106 -13.52 0.71 -8.93
C THR A 106 -13.19 1.53 -7.68
N PRO A 107 -13.71 2.75 -7.52
CA PRO A 107 -13.51 3.54 -6.31
C PRO A 107 -13.91 2.78 -5.04
N GLY A 108 -13.14 2.95 -3.98
CA GLY A 108 -13.45 2.38 -2.66
C GLY A 108 -13.21 0.87 -2.55
N GLN A 109 -12.41 0.27 -3.44
CA GLN A 109 -12.08 -1.17 -3.43
C GLN A 109 -10.96 -1.54 -2.44
N ILE A 110 -10.24 -0.54 -1.95
CA ILE A 110 -9.09 -0.64 -1.03
C ILE A 110 -9.40 0.18 0.22
N GLN A 111 -9.12 -0.40 1.39
CA GLN A 111 -9.16 0.29 2.69
C GLN A 111 -7.77 0.33 3.29
N PHE A 112 -7.46 1.43 3.99
CA PHE A 112 -6.19 1.60 4.68
C PHE A 112 -6.37 1.41 6.18
N TRP A 113 -5.49 0.62 6.78
CA TRP A 113 -5.46 0.38 8.20
C TRP A 113 -5.01 1.65 8.94
N ASN A 114 -5.85 2.13 9.85
CA ASN A 114 -5.58 3.32 10.65
C ASN A 114 -5.28 2.99 12.13
N GLY A 115 -5.10 1.71 12.46
CA GLY A 115 -4.79 1.25 13.81
C GLY A 115 -5.79 1.75 14.84
N GLY A 116 -5.30 2.27 15.97
CA GLY A 116 -6.11 2.84 17.03
C GLY A 116 -6.76 4.19 16.69
N THR A 117 -6.40 4.81 15.56
CA THR A 117 -6.94 6.10 15.12
C THR A 117 -8.31 5.90 14.47
N THR A 118 -9.35 5.80 15.28
CA THR A 118 -10.73 5.56 14.79
C THR A 118 -11.43 6.82 14.29
N ASN A 119 -10.88 8.01 14.62
CA ASN A 119 -11.33 9.30 14.12
C ASN A 119 -10.28 9.80 13.11
N PRO A 120 -10.54 9.73 11.80
CA PRO A 120 -9.57 10.14 10.79
C PRO A 120 -9.27 11.65 10.86
N ASP A 121 -8.02 12.00 10.57
CA ASP A 121 -7.47 13.35 10.68
C ASP A 121 -6.77 13.82 9.38
N GLY A 122 -6.99 13.10 8.28
CA GLY A 122 -6.31 13.32 7.01
C GLY A 122 -4.98 12.56 6.87
N THR A 123 -4.60 11.78 7.89
CA THR A 123 -3.40 10.93 7.89
C THR A 123 -3.78 9.47 8.10
N ILE A 124 -3.07 8.57 7.41
CA ILE A 124 -3.12 7.13 7.66
C ILE A 124 -1.99 6.81 8.64
N THR A 125 -2.34 6.52 9.88
CA THR A 125 -1.38 6.32 10.97
C THR A 125 -0.77 4.91 10.94
N GLY A 126 -1.61 3.91 10.70
CA GLY A 126 -1.26 2.52 10.96
C GLY A 126 -1.25 2.20 12.47
N GLY A 127 -0.42 1.26 12.87
CA GLY A 127 -0.15 0.91 14.27
C GLY A 127 -1.03 -0.23 14.79
N SER A 128 -0.98 -0.45 16.10
CA SER A 128 -1.77 -1.50 16.75
C SER A 128 -3.25 -1.15 16.81
N GLY A 129 -4.12 -2.16 16.72
CA GLY A 129 -5.57 -1.98 16.82
C GLY A 129 -6.34 -3.28 16.61
N THR A 130 -7.66 -3.19 16.60
CA THR A 130 -8.54 -4.36 16.44
C THR A 130 -9.18 -4.39 15.06
N TRP A 131 -8.87 -5.40 14.26
CA TRP A 131 -9.62 -5.67 13.04
C TRP A 131 -10.90 -6.41 13.42
N GLY A 132 -11.98 -5.65 13.57
CA GLY A 132 -13.27 -6.13 14.03
C GLY A 132 -14.40 -5.18 13.61
N PRO A 133 -15.46 -5.01 14.42
CA PRO A 133 -16.62 -4.19 14.05
C PRO A 133 -16.39 -2.67 14.14
N GLY A 134 -15.23 -2.23 14.63
CA GLY A 134 -14.89 -0.81 14.77
C GLY A 134 -14.50 -0.14 13.46
N THR A 135 -14.23 1.16 13.53
CA THR A 135 -13.81 2.01 12.41
C THR A 135 -12.30 2.21 12.38
N ASN A 136 -11.55 1.11 12.44
CA ASN A 136 -10.08 1.10 12.40
C ASN A 136 -9.52 1.20 10.98
N TRP A 137 -10.38 1.38 9.99
CA TRP A 137 -10.05 1.55 8.57
C TRP A 137 -10.37 2.96 8.10
N THR A 138 -9.73 3.41 7.04
CA THR A 138 -10.01 4.70 6.39
C THR A 138 -9.97 4.60 4.87
N ASP A 139 -10.60 5.56 4.22
CA ASP A 139 -10.41 5.85 2.80
C ASP A 139 -8.94 6.21 2.47
N PRO A 140 -8.53 6.19 1.19
CA PRO A 140 -7.13 6.46 0.81
C PRO A 140 -6.60 7.84 1.17
N THR A 141 -7.47 8.81 1.45
CA THR A 141 -7.10 10.17 1.88
C THR A 141 -6.97 10.32 3.39
N GLY A 142 -7.27 9.27 4.18
CA GLY A 142 -7.20 9.33 5.64
C GLY A 142 -8.26 10.24 6.27
N THR A 143 -9.32 10.58 5.53
CA THR A 143 -10.33 11.58 5.93
C THR A 143 -11.66 10.99 6.34
N GLN A 144 -11.94 9.74 5.95
CA GLN A 144 -13.22 9.08 6.24
C GLN A 144 -12.98 7.72 6.88
N GLY A 145 -13.52 7.55 8.09
CA GLY A 145 -13.44 6.30 8.83
C GLY A 145 -14.38 5.28 8.22
N GLN A 146 -13.93 4.03 8.15
CA GLN A 146 -14.64 2.94 7.51
C GLN A 146 -14.69 1.74 8.45
N ALA A 147 -15.82 1.02 8.42
CA ALA A 147 -15.88 -0.33 8.97
C ALA A 147 -15.19 -1.32 8.02
N SER A 148 -14.74 -2.46 8.55
CA SER A 148 -14.29 -3.59 7.74
C SER A 148 -15.45 -4.10 6.87
N ASN A 149 -15.21 -4.26 5.57
CA ASN A 149 -16.23 -4.72 4.61
C ASN A 149 -15.66 -5.78 3.63
N ASN A 150 -14.67 -6.55 4.08
CA ASN A 150 -13.99 -7.61 3.33
C ASN A 150 -13.26 -7.15 2.06
N GLN A 151 -12.83 -5.89 2.01
CA GLN A 151 -12.11 -5.31 0.88
C GLN A 151 -10.61 -5.68 0.86
N PHE A 152 -9.90 -5.10 -0.09
CA PHE A 152 -8.45 -5.21 -0.17
C PHE A 152 -7.84 -4.33 0.93
N ALA A 153 -7.19 -4.96 1.90
CA ALA A 153 -6.67 -4.31 3.09
C ALA A 153 -5.22 -3.88 2.89
N VAL A 154 -4.92 -2.60 3.11
CA VAL A 154 -3.56 -2.05 3.04
C VAL A 154 -3.07 -1.64 4.42
N PHE A 155 -1.89 -2.12 4.79
CA PHE A 155 -1.18 -1.81 6.02
C PHE A 155 0.06 -0.99 5.66
N GLY A 156 0.12 0.26 6.11
CA GLY A 156 1.26 1.16 5.92
C GLY A 156 1.43 2.08 7.13
N GLY A 157 2.44 2.93 7.12
CA GLY A 157 2.73 3.84 8.23
C GLY A 157 3.40 3.11 9.38
N GLN A 158 2.98 3.40 10.62
CA GLN A 158 3.55 2.76 11.80
C GLN A 158 3.18 1.26 11.83
N GLY A 159 4.15 0.37 11.99
CA GLY A 159 3.88 -1.05 12.24
C GLY A 159 3.20 -1.27 13.60
N GLY A 160 2.50 -2.39 13.75
CA GLY A 160 1.91 -2.77 15.03
C GLY A 160 1.17 -4.09 15.00
N THR A 161 0.57 -4.43 16.13
CA THR A 161 -0.22 -5.66 16.29
C THR A 161 -1.68 -5.42 15.90
N VAL A 162 -2.13 -6.10 14.85
CA VAL A 162 -3.52 -6.10 14.41
C VAL A 162 -4.21 -7.31 15.03
N THR A 163 -5.08 -7.07 16.00
CA THR A 163 -5.86 -8.12 16.67
C THR A 163 -7.12 -8.41 15.88
N VAL A 164 -7.19 -9.56 15.22
CA VAL A 164 -8.33 -10.01 14.42
C VAL A 164 -9.42 -10.55 15.34
N VAL A 165 -10.61 -9.96 15.31
CA VAL A 165 -11.75 -10.40 16.13
C VAL A 165 -12.87 -10.93 15.24
N GLY A 166 -13.35 -12.13 15.56
CA GLY A 166 -14.24 -12.88 14.69
C GLY A 166 -13.60 -13.26 13.35
N ASN A 167 -14.42 -13.69 12.40
CA ASN A 167 -13.96 -13.95 11.05
C ASN A 167 -13.94 -12.66 10.22
N GLN A 168 -12.76 -12.28 9.73
CA GLN A 168 -12.58 -11.14 8.83
C GLN A 168 -12.28 -11.65 7.42
N GLY A 169 -13.12 -11.28 6.45
CA GLY A 169 -12.85 -11.57 5.05
C GLY A 169 -11.89 -10.54 4.45
N PHE A 170 -11.23 -10.92 3.36
CA PHE A 170 -10.44 -9.98 2.56
C PHE A 170 -10.39 -10.42 1.10
N THR A 171 -10.37 -9.47 0.17
CA THR A 171 -10.11 -9.74 -1.26
C THR A 171 -8.63 -9.63 -1.63
N GLY A 172 -7.83 -9.05 -0.74
CA GLY A 172 -6.37 -9.09 -0.78
C GLY A 172 -5.76 -8.37 0.42
N LEU A 173 -4.47 -8.57 0.64
CA LEU A 173 -3.69 -7.91 1.69
C LEU A 173 -2.48 -7.24 1.06
N GLN A 174 -2.13 -6.05 1.53
CA GLN A 174 -0.87 -5.41 1.18
C GLN A 174 -0.17 -4.79 2.37
N PHE A 175 1.12 -5.06 2.50
CA PHE A 175 1.97 -4.53 3.57
C PHE A 175 3.05 -3.64 2.96
N LEU A 176 2.92 -2.34 3.20
CA LEU A 176 3.78 -1.30 2.66
C LEU A 176 5.01 -1.02 3.51
N ASP A 177 4.84 -1.06 4.82
CA ASP A 177 5.86 -0.76 5.82
C ASP A 177 6.04 -1.95 6.79
N PRO A 178 7.22 -2.10 7.42
CA PRO A 178 7.51 -3.21 8.30
C PRO A 178 6.85 -3.08 9.68
N GLY A 179 6.86 -4.18 10.43
CA GLY A 179 6.46 -4.21 11.85
C GLY A 179 5.00 -4.57 12.10
N TYR A 180 4.28 -5.04 11.07
CA TYR A 180 2.93 -5.57 11.23
C TYR A 180 2.91 -7.06 11.60
N THR A 181 2.10 -7.38 12.60
CA THR A 181 1.71 -8.77 12.95
C THR A 181 0.19 -8.84 13.06
N LEU A 182 -0.42 -9.74 12.30
CA LEU A 182 -1.86 -10.04 12.40
C LEU A 182 -2.05 -11.25 13.32
N THR A 183 -2.66 -11.04 14.48
CA THR A 183 -2.84 -12.07 15.52
C THR A 183 -4.32 -12.33 15.76
N ALA A 184 -4.67 -13.58 16.05
CA ALA A 184 -6.03 -13.92 16.46
C ALA A 184 -6.36 -13.33 17.83
N GLY A 185 -7.47 -12.61 17.91
CA GLY A 185 -8.20 -12.28 19.14
C GLY A 185 -9.35 -13.26 19.37
N ALA A 186 -10.42 -12.80 20.02
CA ALA A 186 -11.60 -13.63 20.29
C ALA A 186 -12.25 -14.14 18.98
N GLY A 187 -12.16 -15.45 18.74
CA GLY A 187 -12.67 -16.09 17.51
C GLY A 187 -12.01 -15.59 16.23
N GLY A 188 -10.79 -15.03 16.32
CA GLY A 188 -10.11 -14.36 15.22
C GLY A 188 -9.66 -15.32 14.11
N THR A 189 -10.19 -15.14 12.90
CA THR A 189 -9.75 -15.84 11.70
C THR A 189 -9.76 -14.91 10.49
N LEU A 190 -8.95 -15.22 9.48
CA LEU A 190 -8.91 -14.51 8.21
C LEU A 190 -9.45 -15.42 7.10
N SER A 191 -10.33 -14.90 6.24
CA SER A 191 -10.92 -15.66 5.13
C SER A 191 -10.65 -14.99 3.78
N PRO A 192 -9.72 -15.50 2.95
CA PRO A 192 -9.55 -15.00 1.59
C PRO A 192 -10.81 -15.21 0.77
N THR A 193 -11.20 -14.20 0.00
CA THR A 193 -12.33 -14.26 -0.93
C THR A 193 -11.81 -14.56 -2.33
N GLY A 194 -12.09 -15.75 -2.85
CA GLY A 194 -11.56 -16.19 -4.15
C GLY A 194 -10.05 -16.36 -4.11
N ALA A 195 -9.36 -15.92 -5.17
CA ALA A 195 -7.90 -15.89 -5.22
C ALA A 195 -7.40 -14.51 -4.74
N ALA A 196 -7.22 -14.38 -3.43
CA ALA A 196 -6.82 -13.13 -2.81
C ALA A 196 -5.33 -12.85 -3.08
N VAL A 197 -5.03 -11.67 -3.60
CA VAL A 197 -3.64 -11.24 -3.81
C VAL A 197 -3.05 -10.79 -2.48
N VAL A 198 -1.83 -11.26 -2.17
CA VAL A 198 -1.05 -10.77 -1.03
C VAL A 198 0.23 -10.13 -1.54
N ARG A 199 0.39 -8.84 -1.22
CA ARG A 199 1.54 -8.00 -1.56
C ARG A 199 2.32 -7.68 -0.29
N VAL A 200 3.62 -7.91 -0.30
CA VAL A 200 4.51 -7.52 0.80
C VAL A 200 5.68 -6.83 0.15
N ASN A 201 5.87 -5.56 0.45
CA ASN A 201 6.87 -4.73 -0.19
C ASN A 201 8.28 -5.30 0.02
N SER A 202 9.19 -5.07 -0.93
CA SER A 202 10.57 -5.55 -0.81
C SER A 202 11.23 -5.05 0.48
N GLY A 203 11.96 -5.93 1.16
CA GLY A 203 12.56 -5.63 2.47
C GLY A 203 11.59 -5.60 3.65
N VAL A 204 10.27 -5.73 3.42
CA VAL A 204 9.27 -5.87 4.47
C VAL A 204 9.09 -7.33 4.82
N THR A 205 9.06 -7.62 6.12
CA THR A 205 8.57 -8.89 6.67
C THR A 205 7.31 -8.60 7.47
N THR A 206 6.26 -9.39 7.23
CA THR A 206 5.00 -9.34 7.97
C THR A 206 4.64 -10.73 8.46
N GLU A 207 4.10 -10.81 9.66
CA GLU A 207 3.63 -12.06 10.26
C GLU A 207 2.10 -12.11 10.26
N VAL A 208 1.55 -13.24 9.80
CA VAL A 208 0.14 -13.59 9.98
C VAL A 208 0.08 -14.82 10.87
N ALA A 209 -0.16 -14.55 12.16
CA ALA A 209 -0.37 -15.54 13.20
C ALA A 209 -1.86 -15.92 13.36
N ALA A 210 -2.78 -15.07 12.89
CA ALA A 210 -4.19 -15.41 12.81
C ALA A 210 -4.41 -16.58 11.82
N PRO A 211 -5.21 -17.61 12.17
CA PRO A 211 -5.55 -18.70 11.25
C PRO A 211 -6.21 -18.17 9.99
N ILE A 212 -5.71 -18.63 8.84
CA ILE A 212 -6.32 -18.40 7.54
C ILE A 212 -7.21 -19.60 7.23
N VAL A 213 -8.50 -19.36 7.02
CA VAL A 213 -9.53 -20.39 6.92
C VAL A 213 -10.39 -20.22 5.66
N GLY A 214 -11.21 -21.22 5.36
CA GLY A 214 -12.10 -21.20 4.20
C GLY A 214 -11.46 -21.77 2.93
N ALA A 215 -12.18 -21.68 1.81
CA ALA A 215 -11.79 -22.30 0.54
C ALA A 215 -11.06 -21.34 -0.42
N GLY A 216 -10.89 -20.07 -0.05
CA GLY A 216 -10.14 -19.11 -0.85
C GLY A 216 -8.64 -19.43 -0.86
N SER A 217 -7.92 -18.86 -1.81
CA SER A 217 -6.47 -19.02 -1.94
C SER A 217 -5.75 -17.68 -1.79
N ILE A 218 -4.45 -17.76 -1.50
CA ILE A 218 -3.55 -16.60 -1.45
C ILE A 218 -2.57 -16.70 -2.60
N ASN A 219 -2.43 -15.62 -3.36
CA ASN A 219 -1.41 -15.45 -4.39
C ASN A 219 -0.40 -14.37 -3.96
N LYS A 220 0.80 -14.78 -3.57
CA LYS A 220 1.88 -13.88 -3.13
C LYS A 220 2.65 -13.36 -4.34
N LEU A 221 2.71 -12.04 -4.51
CA LEU A 221 3.32 -11.41 -5.71
C LEU A 221 4.68 -10.74 -5.44
N ASP A 222 4.72 -9.79 -4.51
CA ASP A 222 5.86 -8.87 -4.35
C ASP A 222 7.05 -9.52 -3.60
N ALA A 223 8.19 -8.83 -3.51
CA ALA A 223 9.46 -9.43 -3.04
C ALA A 223 9.59 -9.65 -1.52
N GLY A 224 8.72 -9.03 -0.70
CA GLY A 224 8.81 -9.12 0.75
C GLY A 224 8.43 -10.48 1.32
N THR A 225 8.69 -10.69 2.60
CA THR A 225 8.45 -11.95 3.30
C THR A 225 7.10 -11.95 3.98
N LEU A 226 6.25 -12.91 3.63
CA LEU A 226 5.03 -13.23 4.36
C LEU A 226 5.31 -14.45 5.25
N LEU A 227 5.30 -14.26 6.56
CA LEU A 227 5.44 -15.35 7.52
C LEU A 227 4.06 -15.80 7.98
N LEU A 228 3.70 -17.04 7.68
CA LEU A 228 2.45 -17.67 8.12
C LEU A 228 2.76 -18.56 9.32
N THR A 229 2.41 -18.11 10.53
CA THR A 229 2.66 -18.85 11.79
C THR A 229 1.38 -19.42 12.42
N GLY A 230 0.22 -18.98 11.96
CA GLY A 230 -1.08 -19.55 12.36
C GLY A 230 -1.30 -20.98 11.86
N ALA A 231 -2.38 -21.61 12.35
CA ALA A 231 -2.87 -22.86 11.77
C ALA A 231 -3.55 -22.57 10.42
N ASN A 232 -2.81 -22.79 9.32
CA ASN A 232 -3.22 -22.48 7.94
C ASN A 232 -3.28 -23.74 7.08
#